data_AF-A0A074LNC1-F1
#
_entry.id   AF-A0A074LNC1-F1
#
_cell.length_a   1.000
_cell.length_b   1.000
_cell.length_c   1.000
_cell.angle_alpha   90.00
_cell.angle_beta   90.00
_cell.angle_gamma   90.00
#
_symmetry.space_group_name_H-M   'P 1'
#
loop_
_entity.id
_entity.type
_entity.pdbx_description
1 polymer ?
#
loop_
_entity_poly.entity_id
_entity_poly.type
_entity_poly.pdbx_seq_one_letter_code
_entity_poly.pdbx_strand_id
1 'polypeptide(L)'
;MFEGEYERDKETGANNISCLFSIVGTNIHLIENKNVGNLQQFIDLKDIEVLSHSKVYEYLKQQDLRQLLGVYKRRFNCFFHEDSATSATIFLNQETGHYLYHCDDHNCPFRDGTIIEVVARILDSENADALRFLRKIYRISYKETDWQRTQREMIEENITLIWGKELEIQYPLLYNMIVRYLKLLQSVLDKAIEHVYTEYFTTTEGTEIVFFASARHFAGKNKKDVKLITNRINFLTYLGLINKLRDEEIPEKMLQQSYAEKAKKNQYYRITFYSVPRYDSELLNLAEQRAKTFKEKKMTIKGFSREMLLRALGVDEADRVFPQQKGKPIREINEHVAFRLEQIILTIIDEKGWTREKEVLEQARIDGIRNQFKELELKRIIPEMLDKYALSKEKLNKKLKGKFGILEDGYFEVIYREYSE
;
A
#
# COMPACT_ATOMS: atom_id res chain seq x y z
N MET A 1 71.67 -19.08 -18.80
CA MET A 1 72.17 -20.03 -19.83
C MET A 1 71.12 -20.20 -20.90
N PHE A 2 71.18 -19.51 -22.03
CA PHE A 2 72.04 -18.37 -22.44
C PHE A 2 71.06 -17.38 -23.13
N GLU A 3 71.09 -16.06 -22.90
CA GLU A 3 72.08 -15.12 -23.47
C GLU A 3 72.20 -15.29 -24.99
N GLY A 4 72.10 -14.25 -25.82
CA GLY A 4 71.94 -12.82 -25.56
C GLY A 4 72.24 -12.03 -26.84
N GLU A 5 72.09 -10.71 -26.73
CA GLU A 5 72.87 -9.68 -27.46
C GLU A 5 72.52 -9.37 -28.94
N TYR A 6 72.52 -8.11 -29.42
CA TYR A 6 72.56 -6.80 -28.73
C TYR A 6 72.24 -5.65 -29.74
N GLU A 7 71.56 -4.57 -29.30
CA GLU A 7 71.74 -3.16 -29.78
C GLU A 7 71.57 -2.81 -31.30
N ARG A 8 71.51 -1.58 -31.86
CA ARG A 8 71.18 -0.17 -31.47
C ARG A 8 70.93 0.62 -32.79
N ASP A 9 70.26 1.77 -32.90
CA ASP A 9 69.44 2.61 -31.99
C ASP A 9 68.51 3.53 -32.81
N LYS A 10 67.49 4.17 -32.20
CA LYS A 10 67.01 5.54 -32.51
C LYS A 10 65.88 6.04 -31.59
N GLU A 11 66.14 7.16 -30.93
CA GLU A 11 65.25 7.85 -29.99
C GLU A 11 64.15 8.72 -30.65
N THR A 12 63.24 9.20 -29.78
CA THR A 12 62.22 10.25 -30.01
C THR A 12 61.03 9.85 -30.91
N GLY A 13 59.79 10.27 -30.63
CA GLY A 13 59.29 11.07 -29.51
C GLY A 13 57.77 11.23 -29.61
N ALA A 14 57.11 11.62 -28.53
CA ALA A 14 55.66 11.82 -28.51
C ALA A 14 55.21 13.06 -29.32
N ASN A 15 53.90 13.14 -29.56
CA ASN A 15 53.14 14.29 -30.07
C ASN A 15 53.29 14.63 -31.56
N ASN A 16 52.23 14.36 -32.34
CA ASN A 16 51.37 15.43 -32.88
C ASN A 16 50.26 14.88 -33.81
N ILE A 17 49.05 14.74 -33.27
CA ILE A 17 47.83 15.12 -34.01
C ILE A 17 46.98 15.96 -33.06
N SER A 18 47.32 17.24 -32.96
CA SER A 18 46.47 18.25 -32.35
C SER A 18 45.93 19.15 -33.46
N CYS A 19 44.60 19.19 -33.62
CA CYS A 19 43.86 20.44 -33.79
C CYS A 19 42.34 20.23 -33.86
N LEU A 20 41.62 21.18 -33.28
CA LEU A 20 40.24 21.56 -33.63
C LEU A 20 39.11 20.56 -33.32
N PHE A 21 38.99 20.18 -32.03
CA PHE A 21 37.65 20.10 -31.42
C PHE A 21 37.40 21.35 -30.59
N SER A 22 36.39 22.13 -30.97
CA SER A 22 35.96 23.29 -30.20
C SER A 22 35.24 22.85 -28.92
N ILE A 23 35.46 23.59 -27.82
CA ILE A 23 34.93 23.33 -26.46
C ILE A 23 33.39 23.22 -26.40
N VAL A 24 32.69 23.64 -27.47
CA VAL A 24 31.22 23.68 -27.57
C VAL A 24 30.56 22.30 -27.76
N GLY A 25 31.30 21.24 -28.09
CA GLY A 25 30.73 19.90 -28.35
C GLY A 25 30.61 18.97 -27.13
N THR A 26 31.32 19.24 -26.03
CA THR A 26 31.57 18.20 -25.00
C THR A 26 30.36 17.94 -24.09
N ASN A 27 29.67 18.98 -23.63
CA ASN A 27 28.58 18.81 -22.65
C ASN A 27 27.31 18.22 -23.27
N ILE A 28 27.00 18.53 -24.54
CA ILE A 28 25.85 17.96 -25.26
C ILE A 28 25.98 16.42 -25.31
N HIS A 29 27.14 15.91 -25.70
CA HIS A 29 27.43 14.48 -25.71
C HIS A 29 27.32 13.83 -24.32
N LEU A 30 27.65 14.55 -23.24
CA LEU A 30 27.45 14.06 -21.86
C LEU A 30 25.96 14.01 -21.48
N ILE A 31 25.12 14.92 -21.99
CA ILE A 31 23.66 14.91 -21.81
C ILE A 31 23.06 13.71 -22.56
N GLU A 32 23.37 13.55 -23.85
CA GLU A 32 22.92 12.42 -24.69
C GLU A 32 23.21 11.06 -24.03
N ASN A 33 24.44 10.88 -23.55
CA ASN A 33 24.88 9.67 -22.86
C ASN A 33 24.46 9.59 -21.38
N LYS A 34 23.65 10.54 -20.89
CA LYS A 34 23.12 10.62 -19.52
C LYS A 34 24.21 10.55 -18.42
N ASN A 35 25.40 11.10 -18.70
CA ASN A 35 26.56 11.05 -17.81
C ASN A 35 26.46 12.14 -16.72
N VAL A 36 25.64 11.86 -15.70
CA VAL A 36 25.44 12.73 -14.54
C VAL A 36 26.75 13.09 -13.84
N GLY A 37 27.66 12.12 -13.67
CA GLY A 37 28.89 12.31 -12.88
C GLY A 37 29.86 13.32 -13.48
N ASN A 38 29.98 13.38 -14.81
CA ASN A 38 30.80 14.38 -15.49
C ASN A 38 30.07 15.72 -15.62
N LEU A 39 28.76 15.74 -15.90
CA LEU A 39 27.98 16.99 -15.94
C LEU A 39 28.01 17.73 -14.60
N GLN A 40 27.99 16.99 -13.49
CA GLN A 40 28.14 17.54 -12.14
C GLN A 40 29.46 18.30 -11.93
N GLN A 41 30.53 18.04 -12.70
CA GLN A 41 31.82 18.73 -12.55
C GLN A 41 31.82 20.15 -13.16
N PHE A 42 30.88 20.44 -14.07
CA PHE A 42 30.84 21.72 -14.80
C PHE A 42 29.81 22.71 -14.24
N ILE A 43 29.02 22.29 -13.25
CA ILE A 43 27.88 23.02 -12.68
C ILE A 43 28.20 23.36 -11.23
N ASP A 44 27.76 24.53 -10.75
CA ASP A 44 27.86 24.85 -9.32
C ASP A 44 26.90 23.97 -8.52
N LEU A 45 27.45 23.02 -7.75
CA LEU A 45 26.67 22.01 -7.05
C LEU A 45 26.29 22.49 -5.65
N LYS A 46 25.00 22.80 -5.49
CA LYS A 46 24.38 22.94 -4.18
C LYS A 46 23.26 21.93 -4.02
N ASP A 47 23.44 20.99 -3.10
CA ASP A 47 22.38 20.08 -2.68
C ASP A 47 21.18 20.93 -2.21
N ILE A 48 20.02 20.74 -2.85
CA ILE A 48 18.81 21.52 -2.58
C ILE A 48 17.63 20.61 -2.27
N GLU A 49 17.03 20.84 -1.12
CA GLU A 49 15.77 20.22 -0.74
C GLU A 49 14.61 21.16 -1.10
N VAL A 50 13.63 20.66 -1.85
CA VAL A 50 12.42 21.44 -2.21
C VAL A 50 11.14 20.77 -1.73
N LEU A 51 10.12 21.57 -1.44
CA LEU A 51 8.86 21.09 -0.83
C LEU A 51 7.79 20.68 -1.86
N SER A 52 7.98 20.96 -3.16
CA SER A 52 6.96 20.67 -4.18
C SER A 52 7.54 20.52 -5.59
N HIS A 53 6.80 19.84 -6.47
CA HIS A 53 7.14 19.76 -7.90
C HIS A 53 7.26 21.15 -8.55
N SER A 54 6.35 22.10 -8.24
CA SER A 54 6.43 23.46 -8.80
C SER A 54 7.73 24.18 -8.42
N LYS A 55 8.24 23.98 -7.19
CA LYS A 55 9.55 24.51 -6.79
C LYS A 55 10.72 23.84 -7.50
N VAL A 56 10.63 22.55 -7.88
CA VAL A 56 11.63 21.91 -8.78
C VAL A 56 11.66 22.61 -10.14
N TYR A 57 10.49 22.80 -10.77
CA TYR A 57 10.39 23.43 -12.09
C TYR A 57 10.97 24.85 -12.08
N GLU A 58 10.58 25.68 -11.11
CA GLU A 58 11.07 27.06 -11.02
C GLU A 58 12.57 27.13 -10.71
N TYR A 59 13.07 26.31 -9.78
CA TYR A 59 14.50 26.23 -9.49
C TYR A 59 15.32 25.83 -10.72
N LEU A 60 14.88 24.80 -11.46
CA LEU A 60 15.59 24.35 -12.66
C LEU A 60 15.65 25.44 -13.73
N LYS A 61 14.53 26.11 -14.04
CA LYS A 61 14.50 27.18 -15.04
C LYS A 61 15.43 28.37 -14.71
N GLN A 62 15.75 28.56 -13.43
CA GLN A 62 16.67 29.60 -12.96
C GLN A 62 18.16 29.21 -13.05
N GLN A 63 18.48 27.95 -13.39
CA GLN A 63 19.88 27.51 -13.55
C GLN A 63 20.47 28.00 -14.87
N ASP A 64 21.76 28.35 -14.87
CA ASP A 64 22.42 28.84 -16.09
C ASP A 64 22.55 27.73 -17.14
N LEU A 65 21.67 27.83 -18.14
CA LEU A 65 21.63 26.92 -19.27
C LEU A 65 22.91 26.99 -20.12
N ARG A 66 23.64 28.12 -20.11
CA ARG A 66 24.93 28.26 -20.82
C ARG A 66 25.99 27.38 -20.18
N GLN A 67 26.01 27.30 -18.85
CA GLN A 67 26.91 26.45 -18.07
C GLN A 67 26.62 24.97 -18.33
N LEU A 68 25.35 24.54 -18.24
CA LEU A 68 24.96 23.15 -18.51
C LEU A 68 25.39 22.72 -19.93
N LEU A 69 25.07 23.51 -20.95
CA LEU A 69 25.32 23.16 -22.35
C LEU A 69 26.75 23.44 -22.82
N GLY A 70 27.58 24.13 -22.03
CA GLY A 70 28.96 24.48 -22.38
C GLY A 70 29.13 25.62 -23.40
N VAL A 71 28.14 26.52 -23.53
CA VAL A 71 28.11 27.60 -24.54
C VAL A 71 28.24 29.00 -23.96
N TYR A 72 29.49 29.43 -23.82
CA TYR A 72 29.86 30.77 -23.32
C TYR A 72 29.78 31.89 -24.37
N LYS A 73 29.70 31.57 -25.68
CA LYS A 73 29.54 32.58 -26.74
C LYS A 73 28.12 33.17 -26.72
N ARG A 74 27.98 34.49 -26.94
CA ARG A 74 26.67 35.17 -26.95
C ARG A 74 25.70 34.53 -27.95
N ARG A 75 26.15 34.35 -29.19
CA ARG A 75 25.50 33.56 -30.25
C ARG A 75 26.34 32.34 -30.59
N PHE A 76 25.69 31.25 -30.98
CA PHE A 76 26.31 29.98 -31.35
C PHE A 76 25.45 29.25 -32.40
N ASN A 77 25.97 28.16 -32.95
CA ASN A 77 25.26 27.33 -33.93
C ASN A 77 24.13 26.53 -33.23
N CYS A 78 23.02 26.26 -33.92
CA CYS A 78 21.92 25.51 -33.34
C CYS A 78 22.31 24.06 -33.03
N PHE A 79 21.75 23.49 -31.96
CA PHE A 79 21.90 22.06 -31.64
C PHE A 79 20.84 21.18 -32.31
N PHE A 80 19.83 21.78 -32.93
CA PHE A 80 18.60 21.11 -33.38
C PHE A 80 18.33 21.23 -34.89
N HIS A 81 19.19 21.94 -35.61
CA HIS A 81 19.28 21.93 -37.07
C HIS A 81 20.71 22.35 -37.49
N GLU A 82 21.09 22.09 -38.74
CA GLU A 82 22.39 22.52 -39.28
C GLU A 82 22.31 23.97 -39.76
N ASP A 83 23.13 24.86 -39.19
CA ASP A 83 23.27 26.26 -39.61
C ASP A 83 24.68 26.62 -40.11
N SER A 84 24.76 27.39 -41.18
CA SER A 84 26.02 27.92 -41.73
C SER A 84 26.48 29.24 -41.05
N ALA A 85 25.62 29.83 -40.23
CA ALA A 85 25.88 31.01 -39.43
C ALA A 85 25.16 30.89 -38.07
N THR A 86 25.69 31.51 -37.01
CA THR A 86 25.17 31.33 -35.64
C THR A 86 23.72 31.81 -35.46
N SER A 87 22.77 30.87 -35.44
CA SER A 87 21.33 31.15 -35.29
C SER A 87 20.81 31.13 -33.85
N ALA A 88 21.57 30.56 -32.91
CA ALA A 88 21.09 30.30 -31.54
C ALA A 88 21.68 31.27 -30.49
N THR A 89 20.90 31.52 -29.44
CA THR A 89 21.29 32.31 -28.27
C THR A 89 20.62 31.77 -27.00
N ILE A 90 21.16 32.14 -25.84
CA ILE A 90 20.56 31.87 -24.52
C ILE A 90 20.52 33.19 -23.75
N PHE A 91 19.38 33.53 -23.17
CA PHE A 91 19.21 34.76 -22.39
C PHE A 91 18.43 34.52 -21.10
N LEU A 92 18.66 35.39 -20.11
CA LEU A 92 17.92 35.43 -18.86
C LEU A 92 16.72 36.37 -19.03
N ASN A 93 15.50 35.82 -18.93
CA ASN A 93 14.29 36.63 -18.83
C ASN A 93 14.30 37.38 -17.49
N GLN A 94 14.30 38.72 -17.55
CA GLN A 94 14.40 39.58 -16.36
C GLN A 94 13.12 39.60 -15.51
N GLU A 95 11.96 39.27 -16.08
CA GLU A 95 10.68 39.25 -15.37
C GLU A 95 10.48 37.96 -14.58
N THR A 96 10.88 36.81 -15.13
CA THR A 96 10.70 35.49 -14.50
C THR A 96 11.96 34.93 -13.85
N GLY A 97 13.13 35.48 -14.16
CA GLY A 97 14.43 34.93 -13.78
C GLY A 97 14.77 33.61 -14.49
N HIS A 98 14.07 33.24 -15.57
CA HIS A 98 14.30 31.98 -16.28
C HIS A 98 15.31 32.13 -17.42
N TYR A 99 16.21 31.16 -17.55
CA TYR A 99 17.06 31.01 -18.72
C TYR A 99 16.28 30.37 -19.88
N LEU A 100 16.29 31.05 -21.03
CA LEU A 100 15.61 30.63 -22.25
C LEU A 100 16.63 30.44 -23.38
N TYR A 101 16.52 29.31 -24.06
CA TYR A 101 17.11 29.06 -25.36
C TYR A 101 16.22 29.70 -26.44
N HIS A 102 16.84 30.35 -27.43
CA HIS A 102 16.16 30.83 -28.63
C HIS A 102 16.98 30.56 -29.88
N CYS A 103 16.31 30.21 -30.97
CA CYS A 103 16.87 30.09 -32.30
C CYS A 103 16.11 31.02 -33.27
N ASP A 104 16.86 31.91 -33.92
CA ASP A 104 16.30 32.91 -34.84
C ASP A 104 15.72 32.29 -36.12
N ASP A 105 16.13 31.07 -36.51
CA ASP A 105 15.65 30.42 -37.74
C ASP A 105 14.18 29.98 -37.62
N HIS A 106 13.39 30.25 -38.67
CA HIS A 106 11.98 29.89 -38.75
C HIS A 106 11.74 28.40 -39.06
N ASN A 107 12.70 27.72 -39.67
CA ASN A 107 12.64 26.30 -40.03
C ASN A 107 13.21 25.39 -38.95
N CYS A 108 13.80 25.94 -37.88
CA CYS A 108 14.33 25.15 -36.77
C CYS A 108 13.19 24.37 -36.07
N PRO A 109 13.31 23.04 -35.90
CA PRO A 109 12.27 22.22 -35.26
C PRO A 109 12.19 22.44 -33.73
N PHE A 110 13.08 23.26 -33.16
CA PHE A 110 13.05 23.66 -31.76
C PHE A 110 13.51 25.12 -31.63
N ARG A 111 12.56 26.06 -31.63
CA ARG A 111 12.85 27.49 -31.64
C ARG A 111 13.07 28.07 -30.24
N ASP A 112 12.32 27.62 -29.25
CA ASP A 112 12.19 28.28 -27.94
C ASP A 112 12.05 27.24 -26.82
N GLY A 113 12.68 27.45 -25.67
CA GLY A 113 12.44 26.62 -24.48
C GLY A 113 13.33 26.91 -23.27
N THR A 114 12.96 26.37 -22.12
CA THR A 114 13.79 26.41 -20.91
C THR A 114 14.75 25.21 -20.90
N ILE A 115 15.58 25.11 -19.85
CA ILE A 115 16.40 23.93 -19.56
C ILE A 115 15.67 22.59 -19.67
N ILE A 116 14.37 22.54 -19.35
CA ILE A 116 13.58 21.30 -19.34
C ILE A 116 13.29 20.85 -20.76
N GLU A 117 12.74 21.74 -21.59
CA GLU A 117 12.40 21.44 -22.99
C GLU A 117 13.67 21.21 -23.82
N VAL A 118 14.74 21.97 -23.57
CA VAL A 118 16.04 21.82 -24.24
C VAL A 118 16.65 20.44 -23.95
N VAL A 119 16.69 20.02 -22.68
CA VAL A 119 17.24 18.70 -22.31
C VAL A 119 16.31 17.57 -22.76
N ALA A 120 14.99 17.75 -22.72
CA ALA A 120 14.04 16.80 -23.30
C ALA A 120 14.32 16.56 -24.79
N ARG A 121 14.60 17.64 -25.53
CA ARG A 121 14.90 17.58 -26.96
C ARG A 121 16.26 16.93 -27.28
N ILE A 122 17.31 17.21 -26.51
CA ILE A 122 18.62 16.54 -26.65
C ILE A 122 18.52 15.04 -26.34
N LEU A 123 17.68 14.66 -25.36
CA LEU A 123 17.50 13.26 -24.94
C LEU A 123 16.51 12.45 -25.78
N ASP A 124 15.85 13.07 -26.77
CA ASP A 124 14.67 12.57 -27.48
C ASP A 124 13.64 11.91 -26.53
N SER A 125 13.19 12.67 -25.53
CA SER A 125 12.37 12.15 -24.43
C SER A 125 11.29 13.13 -23.97
N GLU A 126 10.32 12.66 -23.19
CA GLU A 126 9.32 13.53 -22.57
C GLU A 126 9.94 14.44 -21.49
N ASN A 127 9.34 15.62 -21.28
CA ASN A 127 9.74 16.56 -20.22
C ASN A 127 9.82 15.91 -18.82
N ALA A 128 9.03 14.86 -18.55
CA ALA A 128 9.08 14.11 -17.30
C ALA A 128 10.39 13.32 -17.11
N ASP A 129 11.00 12.81 -18.19
CA ASP A 129 12.31 12.14 -18.16
C ASP A 129 13.46 13.14 -18.07
N ALA A 130 13.39 14.23 -18.82
CA ALA A 130 14.32 15.35 -18.68
C ALA A 130 14.34 15.89 -17.25
N LEU A 131 13.16 16.07 -16.62
CA LEU A 131 13.04 16.48 -15.22
C LEU A 131 13.68 15.46 -14.26
N ARG A 132 13.46 14.15 -14.46
CA ARG A 132 14.11 13.09 -13.66
C ARG A 132 15.64 13.11 -13.80
N PHE A 133 16.16 13.41 -14.98
CA PHE A 133 17.58 13.49 -15.25
C PHE A 133 18.20 14.76 -14.65
N LEU A 134 17.61 15.93 -14.89
CA LEU A 134 18.03 17.22 -14.33
C LEU A 134 18.07 17.21 -12.80
N ARG A 135 17.08 16.60 -12.14
CA ARG A 135 17.10 16.44 -10.67
C ARG A 135 18.30 15.66 -10.14
N LYS A 136 18.87 14.73 -10.92
CA LYS A 136 20.10 14.00 -10.54
C LYS A 136 21.35 14.87 -10.74
N ILE A 137 21.39 15.66 -11.81
CA ILE A 137 22.48 16.61 -12.07
C ILE A 137 22.55 17.63 -10.94
N TYR A 138 21.46 18.36 -10.70
CA TYR A 138 21.37 19.44 -9.70
C TYR A 138 21.06 18.94 -8.28
N ARG A 139 21.19 17.64 -8.01
CA ARG A 139 21.04 17.02 -6.67
C ARG A 139 19.79 17.47 -5.89
N ILE A 140 18.65 17.51 -6.60
CA ILE A 140 17.38 18.01 -6.06
C ILE A 140 16.64 16.89 -5.32
N SER A 141 16.72 16.92 -3.99
CA SER A 141 15.90 16.09 -3.11
C SER A 141 14.53 16.75 -2.85
N TYR A 142 13.55 15.94 -2.44
CA TYR A 142 12.34 16.49 -1.81
C TYR A 142 12.58 16.58 -0.32
N LYS A 143 12.33 17.76 0.27
CA LYS A 143 12.31 17.90 1.73
C LYS A 143 11.05 17.22 2.25
N GLU A 144 11.21 16.29 3.18
CA GLU A 144 10.07 15.71 3.89
C GLU A 144 9.43 16.82 4.76
N THR A 145 8.14 17.08 4.54
CA THR A 145 7.37 18.02 5.36
C THR A 145 7.25 17.49 6.79
N ASP A 146 7.08 18.37 7.78
CA ASP A 146 6.91 17.93 9.17
C ASP A 146 5.68 17.03 9.33
N TRP A 147 4.59 17.29 8.57
CA TRP A 147 3.43 16.39 8.51
C TRP A 147 3.81 14.98 8.00
N GLN A 148 4.56 14.87 6.89
CA GLN A 148 5.03 13.57 6.40
C GLN A 148 5.90 12.85 7.43
N ARG A 149 6.80 13.57 8.11
CA ARG A 149 7.66 13.01 9.15
C ARG A 149 6.84 12.47 10.32
N THR A 150 5.93 13.27 10.88
CA THR A 150 5.05 12.86 11.99
C THR A 150 4.19 11.65 11.63
N GLN A 151 3.70 11.55 10.39
CA GLN A 151 2.93 10.38 9.94
C GLN A 151 3.81 9.13 9.77
N ARG A 152 5.05 9.29 9.27
CA ARG A 152 6.03 8.20 9.21
C ARG A 152 6.38 7.70 10.60
N GLU A 153 6.76 8.60 11.50
CA GLU A 153 7.09 8.33 12.90
C GLU A 153 5.95 7.56 13.59
N MET A 154 4.69 8.01 13.43
CA MET A 154 3.51 7.30 13.95
C MET A 154 3.38 5.85 13.45
N ILE A 155 3.63 5.59 12.17
CA ILE A 155 3.53 4.23 11.63
C ILE A 155 4.74 3.38 12.06
N GLU A 156 5.92 3.98 12.25
CA GLU A 156 7.12 3.31 12.76
C GLU A 156 7.00 2.98 14.27
N GLU A 157 6.35 3.84 15.05
CA GLU A 157 5.90 3.57 16.43
C GLU A 157 4.93 2.37 16.45
N ASN A 158 3.91 2.37 15.58
CA ASN A 158 2.98 1.25 15.43
C ASN A 158 3.70 -0.07 15.07
N ILE A 159 4.67 -0.04 14.15
CA ILE A 159 5.49 -1.21 13.78
C ILE A 159 6.30 -1.71 14.98
N THR A 160 6.91 -0.79 15.74
CA THR A 160 7.69 -1.12 16.94
C THR A 160 6.79 -1.78 17.99
N LEU A 161 5.61 -1.22 18.24
CA LEU A 161 4.66 -1.73 19.23
C LEU A 161 4.15 -3.14 18.91
N ILE A 162 3.86 -3.47 17.63
CA ILE A 162 3.37 -4.81 17.28
C ILE A 162 4.42 -5.93 17.37
N TRP A 163 5.70 -5.57 17.48
CA TRP A 163 6.81 -6.49 17.76
C TRP A 163 7.35 -6.38 19.20
N GLY A 164 6.88 -5.40 19.97
CA GLY A 164 7.20 -5.20 21.38
C GLY A 164 6.53 -6.23 22.29
N LYS A 165 7.08 -6.41 23.50
CA LYS A 165 6.50 -7.29 24.53
C LYS A 165 5.33 -6.63 25.26
N GLU A 166 5.26 -5.31 25.19
CA GLU A 166 4.28 -4.45 25.82
C GLU A 166 2.86 -4.82 25.35
N LEU A 167 2.71 -5.13 24.05
CA LEU A 167 1.45 -5.59 23.47
C LEU A 167 1.01 -6.96 24.03
N GLU A 168 1.93 -7.90 24.21
CA GLU A 168 1.66 -9.22 24.80
C GLU A 168 1.27 -9.11 26.28
N ILE A 169 1.92 -8.22 27.03
CA ILE A 169 1.72 -8.04 28.47
C ILE A 169 0.43 -7.27 28.77
N GLN A 170 0.17 -6.17 28.06
CA GLN A 170 -0.95 -5.26 28.34
C GLN A 170 -2.25 -5.67 27.63
N TYR A 171 -2.16 -6.26 26.42
CA TYR A 171 -3.32 -6.60 25.59
C TYR A 171 -3.25 -8.09 25.16
N PRO A 172 -3.29 -9.03 26.13
CA PRO A 172 -3.00 -10.43 25.89
C PRO A 172 -4.03 -11.13 25.00
N LEU A 173 -5.33 -10.75 25.00
CA LEU A 173 -6.31 -11.39 24.12
C LEU A 173 -6.08 -10.98 22.66
N LEU A 174 -5.85 -9.69 22.42
CA LEU A 174 -5.51 -9.10 21.14
C LEU A 174 -4.24 -9.75 20.58
N TYR A 175 -3.16 -9.76 21.35
CA TYR A 175 -1.89 -10.39 20.95
C TYR A 175 -2.08 -11.86 20.56
N ASN A 176 -2.74 -12.67 21.39
CA ASN A 176 -3.02 -14.08 21.09
C ASN A 176 -3.86 -14.27 19.81
N MET A 177 -4.71 -13.30 19.46
CA MET A 177 -5.46 -13.32 18.20
C MET A 177 -4.61 -12.92 16.99
N ILE A 178 -3.65 -11.99 17.13
CA ILE A 178 -2.90 -11.41 16.01
C ILE A 178 -1.46 -11.88 15.83
N VAL A 179 -0.85 -12.59 16.78
CA VAL A 179 0.58 -13.03 16.73
C VAL A 179 0.92 -13.76 15.41
N ARG A 180 0.01 -14.59 14.91
CA ARG A 180 0.11 -15.33 13.63
C ARG A 180 -0.18 -14.49 12.36
N TYR A 181 -0.46 -13.20 12.55
CA TYR A 181 -0.80 -12.21 11.52
C TYR A 181 0.12 -10.97 11.54
N LEU A 182 1.04 -10.83 12.50
CA LEU A 182 1.94 -9.66 12.63
C LEU A 182 2.68 -9.31 11.33
N LYS A 183 3.23 -10.31 10.61
CA LYS A 183 3.88 -10.09 9.31
C LYS A 183 2.95 -9.53 8.23
N LEU A 184 1.66 -9.88 8.26
CA LEU A 184 0.66 -9.29 7.38
C LEU A 184 0.33 -7.86 7.82
N LEU A 185 0.14 -7.64 9.12
CA LEU A 185 -0.14 -6.31 9.67
C LEU A 185 1.00 -5.34 9.33
N GLN A 186 2.25 -5.70 9.62
CA GLN A 186 3.43 -4.95 9.18
C GLN A 186 3.43 -4.72 7.66
N SER A 187 3.10 -5.72 6.84
CA SER A 187 3.07 -5.52 5.38
C SER A 187 2.01 -4.49 4.91
N VAL A 188 1.01 -4.21 5.74
CA VAL A 188 0.03 -3.11 5.55
C VAL A 188 0.57 -1.79 6.10
N LEU A 189 1.25 -1.79 7.25
CA LEU A 189 1.93 -0.62 7.82
C LEU A 189 3.02 -0.09 6.87
N ASP A 190 3.90 -0.97 6.37
CA ASP A 190 4.86 -0.65 5.30
C ASP A 190 4.16 0.02 4.10
N LYS A 191 2.96 -0.46 3.75
CA LYS A 191 2.21 0.04 2.59
C LYS A 191 1.63 1.42 2.84
N ALA A 192 1.25 1.74 4.07
CA ALA A 192 0.90 3.10 4.48
C ALA A 192 2.12 4.03 4.39
N ILE A 193 3.30 3.58 4.86
CA ILE A 193 4.57 4.34 4.76
C ILE A 193 4.92 4.66 3.29
N GLU A 194 4.73 3.71 2.37
CA GLU A 194 4.92 3.93 0.92
C GLU A 194 4.02 5.04 0.32
N HIS A 195 2.97 5.47 1.03
CA HIS A 195 1.95 6.44 0.58
C HIS A 195 1.96 7.77 1.37
N VAL A 196 3.00 8.02 2.16
CA VAL A 196 3.24 9.29 2.87
C VAL A 196 3.67 10.39 1.86
N TYR A 197 2.73 10.83 1.02
CA TYR A 197 3.01 11.79 -0.08
C TYR A 197 2.80 13.25 0.33
N THR A 198 1.57 13.63 0.64
CA THR A 198 1.17 14.97 1.09
C THR A 198 -0.11 14.88 1.91
N GLU A 199 -0.44 15.94 2.66
CA GLU A 199 -1.69 16.09 3.41
C GLU A 199 -2.97 15.91 2.56
N TYR A 200 -2.89 16.07 1.23
CA TYR A 200 -4.02 15.83 0.31
C TYR A 200 -4.36 14.34 0.14
N PHE A 201 -3.54 13.44 0.67
CA PHE A 201 -3.77 11.99 0.71
C PHE A 201 -4.16 11.53 2.12
N THR A 202 -4.95 12.33 2.84
CA THR A 202 -5.58 11.95 4.11
C THR A 202 -7.03 11.53 3.94
N THR A 203 -7.64 11.02 5.00
CA THR A 203 -9.10 10.90 5.14
C THR A 203 -9.76 12.27 4.96
N THR A 204 -11.06 12.30 4.68
CA THR A 204 -11.84 13.54 4.57
C THR A 204 -11.75 14.44 5.83
N GLU A 205 -11.40 13.84 6.98
CA GLU A 205 -11.19 14.54 8.27
C GLU A 205 -9.76 15.09 8.45
N GLY A 206 -8.82 14.79 7.55
CA GLY A 206 -7.43 15.27 7.61
C GLY A 206 -6.49 14.48 8.54
N THR A 207 -6.98 13.41 9.18
CA THR A 207 -6.34 12.79 10.34
C THR A 207 -5.39 11.64 10.02
N GLU A 208 -5.78 10.73 9.10
CA GLU A 208 -5.04 9.50 8.79
C GLU A 208 -4.66 9.43 7.31
N ILE A 209 -3.52 8.82 6.97
CA ILE A 209 -3.11 8.57 5.57
C ILE A 209 -4.08 7.62 4.86
N VAL A 210 -4.47 7.99 3.64
CA VAL A 210 -5.22 7.15 2.70
C VAL A 210 -4.27 6.49 1.71
N PHE A 211 -4.27 5.16 1.72
CA PHE A 211 -3.55 4.34 0.75
C PHE A 211 -4.48 3.28 0.15
N PHE A 212 -4.08 2.70 -0.98
CA PHE A 212 -4.87 1.66 -1.65
C PHE A 212 -4.05 0.43 -1.99
N ALA A 213 -4.69 -0.74 -1.88
CA ALA A 213 -4.05 -2.00 -2.23
C ALA A 213 -5.08 -3.09 -2.56
N SER A 214 -4.77 -3.91 -3.55
CA SER A 214 -5.54 -5.12 -3.81
C SER A 214 -5.15 -6.22 -2.81
N ALA A 215 -6.09 -7.12 -2.47
CA ALA A 215 -5.76 -8.32 -1.68
C ALA A 215 -4.67 -9.19 -2.34
N ARG A 216 -4.53 -9.12 -3.69
CA ARG A 216 -3.45 -9.79 -4.44
C ARG A 216 -2.07 -9.21 -4.13
N HIS A 217 -1.96 -7.90 -3.90
CA HIS A 217 -0.69 -7.25 -3.54
C HIS A 217 -0.16 -7.81 -2.21
N PHE A 218 -0.99 -7.79 -1.16
CA PHE A 218 -0.62 -8.36 0.13
C PHE A 218 -0.39 -9.87 0.07
N ALA A 219 -1.16 -10.60 -0.74
CA ALA A 219 -0.98 -12.03 -0.96
C ALA A 219 0.38 -12.38 -1.61
N GLY A 220 0.81 -11.60 -2.61
CA GLY A 220 2.15 -11.70 -3.19
C GLY A 220 3.25 -11.42 -2.16
N LYS A 221 3.20 -10.26 -1.48
CA LYS A 221 4.19 -9.85 -0.47
C LYS A 221 4.31 -10.87 0.68
N ASN A 222 3.21 -11.50 1.10
CA ASN A 222 3.19 -12.50 2.18
C ASN A 222 3.38 -13.96 1.71
N LYS A 223 3.44 -14.23 0.40
CA LYS A 223 3.46 -15.59 -0.18
C LYS A 223 2.32 -16.48 0.36
N LYS A 224 1.07 -15.98 0.28
CA LYS A 224 -0.15 -16.66 0.75
C LYS A 224 -1.27 -16.59 -0.27
N ASP A 225 -2.28 -17.44 -0.10
CA ASP A 225 -3.53 -17.37 -0.86
C ASP A 225 -4.30 -16.05 -0.63
N VAL A 226 -4.96 -15.57 -1.69
CA VAL A 226 -5.70 -14.31 -1.72
C VAL A 226 -6.93 -14.35 -0.81
N LYS A 227 -7.65 -15.48 -0.75
CA LYS A 227 -8.84 -15.62 0.10
C LYS A 227 -8.44 -15.63 1.58
N LEU A 228 -7.37 -16.34 1.93
CA LEU A 228 -6.76 -16.35 3.26
C LEU A 228 -6.35 -14.94 3.71
N ILE A 229 -5.66 -14.19 2.84
CA ILE A 229 -5.21 -12.82 3.14
C ILE A 229 -6.38 -11.85 3.25
N THR A 230 -7.35 -11.93 2.34
CA THR A 230 -8.59 -11.14 2.44
C THR A 230 -9.27 -11.35 3.79
N ASN A 231 -9.43 -12.61 4.22
CA ASN A 231 -10.08 -12.92 5.50
C ASN A 231 -9.30 -12.33 6.70
N ARG A 232 -7.96 -12.43 6.69
CA ARG A 232 -7.10 -11.87 7.74
C ARG A 232 -7.14 -10.34 7.78
N ILE A 233 -7.15 -9.67 6.63
CA ILE A 233 -7.31 -8.21 6.55
C ILE A 233 -8.68 -7.82 7.13
N ASN A 234 -9.76 -8.51 6.75
CA ASN A 234 -11.09 -8.24 7.32
C ASN A 234 -11.08 -8.40 8.86
N PHE A 235 -10.37 -9.39 9.40
CA PHE A 235 -10.28 -9.61 10.84
C PHE A 235 -9.47 -8.53 11.56
N LEU A 236 -8.36 -8.06 10.96
CA LEU A 236 -7.59 -6.92 11.48
C LEU A 236 -8.42 -5.61 11.43
N THR A 237 -9.28 -5.44 10.42
CA THR A 237 -10.24 -4.32 10.35
C THR A 237 -11.35 -4.40 11.39
N TYR A 238 -11.82 -5.62 11.71
CA TYR A 238 -12.72 -5.82 12.84
C TYR A 238 -12.08 -5.37 14.15
N LEU A 239 -10.87 -5.84 14.47
CA LEU A 239 -10.14 -5.40 15.66
C LEU A 239 -9.90 -3.87 15.69
N GLY A 240 -9.75 -3.24 14.52
CA GLY A 240 -9.52 -1.79 14.39
C GLY A 240 -8.07 -1.40 14.14
N LEU A 241 -7.19 -2.37 13.90
CA LEU A 241 -5.77 -2.12 13.62
C LEU A 241 -5.53 -1.62 12.18
N ILE A 242 -6.52 -1.78 11.29
CA ILE A 242 -6.51 -1.30 9.90
C ILE A 242 -7.92 -0.82 9.54
N ASN A 243 -8.07 0.44 9.19
CA ASN A 243 -9.35 0.97 8.70
C ASN A 243 -9.54 0.62 7.21
N LYS A 244 -10.78 0.33 6.81
CA LYS A 244 -11.17 0.26 5.39
C LYS A 244 -12.15 1.37 5.12
N LEU A 245 -11.85 2.16 4.11
CA LEU A 245 -12.57 3.40 3.91
C LEU A 245 -13.86 3.21 3.12
N ARG A 246 -14.93 3.77 3.68
CA ARG A 246 -16.19 4.07 3.00
C ARG A 246 -15.95 5.15 1.94
N ASP A 247 -16.94 5.37 1.09
CA ASP A 247 -16.83 6.31 -0.03
C ASP A 247 -16.68 7.76 0.49
N GLU A 248 -17.35 8.07 1.59
CA GLU A 248 -17.40 9.37 2.25
C GLU A 248 -16.07 9.77 2.93
N GLU A 249 -15.17 8.79 3.17
CA GLU A 249 -13.88 8.96 3.87
C GLU A 249 -12.69 9.09 2.90
N ILE A 250 -12.90 8.93 1.59
CA ILE A 250 -11.86 8.93 0.55
C ILE A 250 -11.88 10.27 -0.18
N PRO A 251 -10.73 10.95 -0.39
CA PRO A 251 -10.66 12.16 -1.19
C PRO A 251 -11.32 11.98 -2.57
N GLU A 252 -12.22 12.90 -2.92
CA GLU A 252 -13.14 12.76 -4.05
C GLU A 252 -12.43 12.36 -5.36
N LYS A 253 -11.31 13.03 -5.67
CA LYS A 253 -10.50 12.74 -6.88
C LYS A 253 -9.99 11.29 -6.91
N MET A 254 -9.57 10.73 -5.78
CA MET A 254 -9.10 9.35 -5.67
C MET A 254 -10.27 8.37 -5.81
N LEU A 255 -11.43 8.70 -5.23
CA LEU A 255 -12.64 7.91 -5.35
C LEU A 255 -13.13 7.85 -6.81
N GLN A 256 -13.24 9.00 -7.49
CA GLN A 256 -13.62 9.10 -8.90
C GLN A 256 -12.68 8.28 -9.81
N GLN A 257 -11.35 8.43 -9.65
CA GLN A 257 -10.37 7.63 -10.38
C GLN A 257 -10.54 6.13 -10.15
N SER A 258 -10.83 5.71 -8.91
CA SER A 258 -11.06 4.29 -8.58
C SER A 258 -12.31 3.72 -9.26
N TYR A 259 -13.35 4.52 -9.45
CA TYR A 259 -14.56 4.13 -10.18
C TYR A 259 -14.32 4.04 -11.69
N ALA A 260 -13.56 4.96 -12.28
CA ALA A 260 -13.15 4.88 -13.67
C ALA A 260 -12.33 3.60 -13.95
N GLU A 261 -11.34 3.29 -13.10
CA GLU A 261 -10.54 2.07 -13.23
C GLU A 261 -11.34 0.78 -12.95
N LYS A 262 -12.32 0.82 -12.04
CA LYS A 262 -13.29 -0.27 -11.82
C LYS A 262 -14.07 -0.57 -13.10
N ALA A 263 -14.64 0.46 -13.72
CA ALA A 263 -15.44 0.32 -14.95
C ALA A 263 -14.59 -0.20 -16.12
N LYS A 264 -13.43 0.40 -16.35
CA LYS A 264 -12.46 0.00 -17.39
C LYS A 264 -12.01 -1.47 -17.28
N LYS A 265 -11.93 -2.01 -16.06
CA LYS A 265 -11.54 -3.40 -15.79
C LYS A 265 -12.73 -4.35 -15.58
N ASN A 266 -13.97 -3.89 -15.78
CA ASN A 266 -15.21 -4.61 -15.51
C ASN A 266 -15.21 -5.32 -14.13
N GLN A 267 -14.76 -4.62 -13.08
CA GLN A 267 -14.64 -5.19 -11.74
C GLN A 267 -15.89 -4.92 -10.90
N TYR A 268 -16.35 -5.93 -10.17
CA TYR A 268 -17.52 -5.79 -9.29
C TYR A 268 -17.28 -4.82 -8.12
N TYR A 269 -16.05 -4.80 -7.59
CA TYR A 269 -15.59 -3.90 -6.52
C TYR A 269 -14.56 -2.91 -7.06
N ARG A 270 -14.51 -1.70 -6.50
CA ARG A 270 -13.36 -0.79 -6.71
C ARG A 270 -12.16 -1.30 -5.92
N ILE A 271 -10.97 -0.76 -6.17
CA ILE A 271 -9.82 -1.03 -5.31
C ILE A 271 -10.13 -0.59 -3.87
N THR A 272 -9.71 -1.38 -2.89
CA THR A 272 -9.91 -1.04 -1.48
C THR A 272 -8.92 0.05 -1.07
N PHE A 273 -9.47 1.12 -0.48
CA PHE A 273 -8.71 2.12 0.25
C PHE A 273 -8.70 1.78 1.74
N TYR A 274 -7.61 2.13 2.38
CA TYR A 274 -7.33 1.87 3.78
C TYR A 274 -6.72 3.12 4.41
N SER A 275 -6.84 3.19 5.72
CA SER A 275 -6.00 4.03 6.56
C SER A 275 -5.52 3.21 7.77
N VAL A 276 -4.55 3.75 8.50
CA VAL A 276 -3.97 3.13 9.69
C VAL A 276 -4.06 4.16 10.82
N PRO A 277 -4.74 3.85 11.93
CA PRO A 277 -4.79 4.72 13.08
C PRO A 277 -3.49 4.64 13.89
N ARG A 278 -3.26 5.61 14.77
CA ARG A 278 -2.24 5.53 15.83
C ARG A 278 -2.60 4.41 16.81
N TYR A 279 -1.63 3.60 17.23
CA TYR A 279 -1.81 2.54 18.21
C TYR A 279 -1.57 3.07 19.63
N ASP A 280 -2.34 4.08 20.01
CA ASP A 280 -2.36 4.57 21.39
C ASP A 280 -3.14 3.62 22.32
N SER A 281 -3.16 3.96 23.61
CA SER A 281 -3.86 3.18 24.63
C SER A 281 -5.37 3.13 24.43
N GLU A 282 -6.01 4.13 23.83
CA GLU A 282 -7.46 4.11 23.60
C GLU A 282 -7.79 3.07 22.52
N LEU A 283 -7.09 3.12 21.39
CA LEU A 283 -7.29 2.17 20.31
C LEU A 283 -6.92 0.73 20.72
N LEU A 284 -5.83 0.53 21.44
CA LEU A 284 -5.42 -0.80 21.89
C LEU A 284 -6.39 -1.39 22.93
N ASN A 285 -6.92 -0.56 23.85
CA ASN A 285 -8.01 -0.98 24.73
C ASN A 285 -9.26 -1.38 23.93
N LEU A 286 -9.67 -0.60 22.93
CA LEU A 286 -10.82 -0.94 22.08
C LEU A 286 -10.58 -2.24 21.29
N ALA A 287 -9.36 -2.47 20.79
CA ALA A 287 -8.98 -3.69 20.09
C ALA A 287 -8.94 -4.92 21.01
N GLU A 288 -8.51 -4.77 22.27
CA GLU A 288 -8.59 -5.82 23.31
C GLU A 288 -10.05 -6.13 23.67
N GLN A 289 -10.92 -5.13 23.82
CA GLN A 289 -12.36 -5.38 24.04
C GLN A 289 -13.01 -6.09 22.84
N ARG A 290 -12.66 -5.73 21.60
CA ARG A 290 -13.12 -6.47 20.41
C ARG A 290 -12.60 -7.90 20.38
N ALA A 291 -11.35 -8.15 20.76
CA ALA A 291 -10.82 -9.51 20.92
C ALA A 291 -11.58 -10.29 22.01
N LYS A 292 -11.94 -9.64 23.13
CA LYS A 292 -12.78 -10.21 24.18
C LYS A 292 -14.18 -10.56 23.67
N THR A 293 -14.90 -9.62 23.04
CA THR A 293 -16.22 -9.86 22.43
C THR A 293 -16.20 -11.02 21.44
N PHE A 294 -15.18 -11.09 20.57
CA PHE A 294 -15.02 -12.18 19.61
C PHE A 294 -14.92 -13.56 20.29
N LYS A 295 -14.19 -13.63 21.41
CA LYS A 295 -14.02 -14.85 22.21
C LYS A 295 -15.30 -15.21 22.98
N GLU A 296 -15.98 -14.23 23.56
CA GLU A 296 -17.21 -14.41 24.35
C GLU A 296 -18.36 -14.90 23.48
N LYS A 297 -18.63 -14.24 22.34
CA LYS A 297 -19.61 -14.68 21.32
C LYS A 297 -19.17 -15.91 20.51
N LYS A 298 -18.08 -16.58 20.91
CA LYS A 298 -17.55 -17.83 20.32
C LYS A 298 -17.34 -17.74 18.79
N MET A 299 -17.05 -16.55 18.29
CA MET A 299 -16.81 -16.28 16.88
C MET A 299 -15.54 -16.99 16.41
N THR A 300 -15.45 -17.31 15.11
CA THR A 300 -14.30 -18.03 14.57
C THR A 300 -13.76 -17.41 13.29
N ILE A 301 -12.44 -17.45 13.10
CA ILE A 301 -11.79 -17.01 11.85
C ILE A 301 -12.30 -17.80 10.63
N LYS A 302 -12.78 -19.04 10.83
CA LYS A 302 -13.36 -19.86 9.76
C LYS A 302 -14.72 -19.34 9.31
N GLY A 303 -15.60 -18.96 10.24
CA GLY A 303 -16.89 -18.30 9.95
C GLY A 303 -16.77 -16.82 9.55
N PHE A 304 -15.63 -16.20 9.81
CA PHE A 304 -15.45 -14.75 9.70
C PHE A 304 -15.84 -14.20 8.32
N SER A 305 -16.87 -13.37 8.32
CA SER A 305 -17.54 -12.84 7.13
C SER A 305 -18.53 -11.75 7.53
N ARG A 306 -18.97 -10.93 6.56
CA ARG A 306 -19.98 -9.88 6.83
C ARG A 306 -21.25 -10.45 7.46
N GLU A 307 -21.69 -11.63 7.03
CA GLU A 307 -22.86 -12.31 7.60
C GLU A 307 -22.68 -12.62 9.09
N MET A 308 -21.53 -13.17 9.50
CA MET A 308 -21.26 -13.44 10.92
C MET A 308 -21.26 -12.16 11.76
N LEU A 309 -20.74 -11.04 11.23
CA LEU A 309 -20.81 -9.74 11.92
C LEU A 309 -22.25 -9.22 11.98
N LEU A 310 -22.99 -9.30 10.88
CA LEU A 310 -24.37 -8.82 10.79
C LEU A 310 -25.29 -9.56 11.78
N ARG A 311 -25.17 -10.88 11.85
CA ARG A 311 -25.89 -11.75 12.80
C ARG A 311 -25.48 -11.52 14.26
N ALA A 312 -24.19 -11.40 14.53
CA ALA A 312 -23.67 -11.39 15.91
C ALA A 312 -23.58 -9.99 16.56
N LEU A 313 -23.40 -8.94 15.76
CA LEU A 313 -23.03 -7.58 16.17
C LEU A 313 -23.82 -6.46 15.44
N GLY A 314 -24.71 -6.81 14.50
CA GLY A 314 -25.57 -5.85 13.82
C GLY A 314 -24.96 -5.20 12.56
N VAL A 315 -25.75 -4.31 11.95
CA VAL A 315 -25.47 -3.74 10.63
C VAL A 315 -24.27 -2.79 10.62
N ASP A 316 -24.12 -1.95 11.64
CA ASP A 316 -23.08 -0.91 11.67
C ASP A 316 -21.67 -1.52 11.68
N GLU A 317 -21.45 -2.54 12.50
CA GLU A 317 -20.17 -3.24 12.58
C GLU A 317 -19.90 -4.08 11.32
N ALA A 318 -20.94 -4.70 10.76
CA ALA A 318 -20.84 -5.43 9.50
C ALA A 318 -20.44 -4.51 8.33
N ASP A 319 -21.03 -3.32 8.26
CA ASP A 319 -20.78 -2.35 7.18
C ASP A 319 -19.49 -1.55 7.39
N ARG A 320 -19.07 -1.32 8.64
CA ARG A 320 -17.73 -0.77 8.99
C ARG A 320 -16.60 -1.68 8.50
N VAL A 321 -16.70 -3.00 8.69
CA VAL A 321 -15.65 -3.95 8.29
C VAL A 321 -15.70 -4.31 6.80
N PHE A 322 -16.86 -4.14 6.17
CA PHE A 322 -17.12 -4.47 4.76
C PHE A 322 -17.82 -3.32 4.00
N PRO A 323 -17.20 -2.12 3.88
CA PRO A 323 -17.87 -0.92 3.37
C PRO A 323 -18.40 -1.06 1.93
N GLN A 324 -17.66 -1.72 1.03
CA GLN A 324 -18.14 -2.01 -0.33
C GLN A 324 -19.29 -3.05 -0.40
N GLN A 325 -19.74 -3.57 0.75
CA GLN A 325 -20.89 -4.46 0.90
C GLN A 325 -22.00 -3.84 1.77
N LYS A 326 -21.92 -2.53 2.07
CA LYS A 326 -22.92 -1.75 2.82
C LYS A 326 -24.33 -2.05 2.32
N GLY A 327 -25.26 -2.27 3.25
CA GLY A 327 -26.67 -2.53 2.97
C GLY A 327 -27.01 -3.84 2.23
N LYS A 328 -26.06 -4.75 1.97
CA LYS A 328 -26.40 -6.02 1.29
C LYS A 328 -27.15 -6.98 2.23
N PRO A 329 -28.25 -7.62 1.79
CA PRO A 329 -28.93 -8.63 2.60
C PRO A 329 -28.10 -9.92 2.68
N ILE A 330 -28.45 -10.77 3.64
CA ILE A 330 -28.05 -12.18 3.64
C ILE A 330 -28.77 -12.86 2.47
N ARG A 331 -28.15 -13.88 1.87
CA ARG A 331 -28.74 -14.61 0.74
C ARG A 331 -29.77 -15.60 1.26
N GLU A 332 -30.89 -15.75 0.55
CA GLU A 332 -31.96 -16.72 0.87
C GLU A 332 -31.43 -18.13 1.13
N ILE A 333 -30.43 -18.60 0.37
CA ILE A 333 -29.83 -19.93 0.58
C ILE A 333 -29.02 -20.03 1.87
N ASN A 334 -28.41 -18.93 2.33
CA ASN A 334 -27.73 -18.89 3.62
C ASN A 334 -28.77 -18.91 4.75
N GLU A 335 -29.86 -18.15 4.64
CA GLU A 335 -30.96 -18.19 5.62
C GLU A 335 -31.63 -19.57 5.70
N HIS A 336 -31.88 -20.21 4.56
CA HIS A 336 -32.43 -21.56 4.52
C HIS A 336 -31.52 -22.58 5.24
N VAL A 337 -30.21 -22.54 4.96
CA VAL A 337 -29.24 -23.43 5.62
C VAL A 337 -29.09 -23.09 7.10
N ALA A 338 -29.08 -21.80 7.47
CA ALA A 338 -29.05 -21.32 8.85
C ALA A 338 -30.24 -21.87 9.65
N PHE A 339 -31.47 -21.67 9.17
CA PHE A 339 -32.70 -22.17 9.79
C PHE A 339 -32.67 -23.70 9.95
N ARG A 340 -32.24 -24.46 8.93
CA ARG A 340 -32.15 -25.92 9.03
C ARG A 340 -31.12 -26.39 10.06
N LEU A 341 -29.97 -25.71 10.18
CA LEU A 341 -28.96 -26.01 11.20
C LEU A 341 -29.43 -25.64 12.62
N GLU A 342 -30.07 -24.49 12.76
CA GLU A 342 -30.72 -24.00 13.99
C GLU A 342 -31.73 -25.02 14.53
N GLN A 343 -32.66 -25.49 13.69
CA GLN A 343 -33.64 -26.51 14.08
C GLN A 343 -32.97 -27.80 14.57
N ILE A 344 -31.93 -28.28 13.88
CA ILE A 344 -31.19 -29.50 14.26
C ILE A 344 -30.46 -29.31 15.60
N ILE A 345 -29.83 -28.16 15.84
CA ILE A 345 -29.18 -27.84 17.13
C ILE A 345 -30.20 -27.94 18.26
N LEU A 346 -31.36 -27.30 18.09
CA LEU A 346 -32.41 -27.26 19.12
C LEU A 346 -33.00 -28.65 19.37
N THR A 347 -33.37 -29.39 18.32
CA THR A 347 -33.89 -30.77 18.45
C THR A 347 -32.91 -31.67 19.23
N ILE A 348 -31.62 -31.68 18.87
CA ILE A 348 -30.65 -32.51 19.59
C ILE A 348 -30.49 -32.04 21.05
N ILE A 349 -30.47 -30.73 21.32
CA ILE A 349 -30.35 -30.22 22.70
C ILE A 349 -31.60 -30.54 23.53
N ASP A 350 -32.80 -30.47 22.96
CA ASP A 350 -34.04 -30.76 23.68
C ASP A 350 -34.23 -32.28 23.92
N GLU A 351 -33.70 -33.14 23.05
CA GLU A 351 -33.70 -34.62 23.23
C GLU A 351 -32.57 -35.13 24.15
N LYS A 352 -31.37 -34.55 24.05
CA LYS A 352 -30.12 -35.09 24.64
C LYS A 352 -29.52 -34.20 25.73
N GLY A 353 -29.99 -32.97 25.88
CA GLY A 353 -29.45 -31.93 26.76
C GLY A 353 -28.23 -31.17 26.19
N TRP A 354 -27.57 -31.71 25.16
CA TRP A 354 -26.35 -31.14 24.55
C TRP A 354 -26.09 -31.68 23.14
N THR A 355 -25.31 -30.97 22.34
CA THR A 355 -24.86 -31.40 21.01
C THR A 355 -23.41 -30.97 20.71
N ARG A 356 -22.89 -31.42 19.57
CA ARG A 356 -21.60 -31.00 18.99
C ARG A 356 -21.81 -30.55 17.55
N GLU A 357 -20.99 -29.59 17.08
CA GLU A 357 -21.05 -29.17 15.67
C GLU A 357 -20.92 -30.32 14.67
N LYS A 358 -20.10 -31.34 14.98
CA LYS A 358 -19.96 -32.55 14.15
C LYS A 358 -21.29 -33.30 14.01
N GLU A 359 -21.99 -33.51 15.13
CA GLU A 359 -23.26 -34.25 15.21
C GLU A 359 -24.36 -33.51 14.45
N VAL A 360 -24.43 -32.17 14.59
CA VAL A 360 -25.30 -31.30 13.80
C VAL A 360 -25.02 -31.44 12.29
N LEU A 361 -23.75 -31.44 11.87
CA LEU A 361 -23.38 -31.53 10.45
C LEU A 361 -23.64 -32.92 9.83
N GLU A 362 -23.54 -33.97 10.62
CA GLU A 362 -23.88 -35.36 10.25
C GLU A 362 -25.39 -35.55 10.06
N GLN A 363 -26.21 -34.90 10.91
CA GLN A 363 -27.67 -34.90 10.77
C GLN A 363 -28.20 -33.92 9.71
N ALA A 364 -27.45 -32.85 9.38
CA ALA A 364 -27.85 -31.82 8.42
C ALA A 364 -27.86 -32.30 6.96
N ARG A 365 -28.80 -33.16 6.59
CA ARG A 365 -29.11 -33.54 5.21
C ARG A 365 -29.92 -32.42 4.56
N ILE A 366 -29.26 -31.64 3.71
CA ILE A 366 -29.85 -30.54 2.94
C ILE A 366 -29.45 -30.76 1.49
N ASP A 367 -30.42 -31.07 0.64
CA ASP A 367 -30.16 -31.49 -0.74
C ASP A 367 -29.53 -30.37 -1.57
N GLY A 368 -28.60 -30.75 -2.46
CA GLY A 368 -27.80 -29.81 -3.26
C GLY A 368 -26.71 -29.04 -2.50
N ILE A 369 -26.66 -29.09 -1.16
CA ILE A 369 -25.74 -28.28 -0.35
C ILE A 369 -24.51 -29.06 0.12
N ARG A 370 -23.32 -28.58 -0.27
CA ARG A 370 -22.02 -29.19 0.06
C ARG A 370 -21.74 -29.11 1.57
N ASN A 371 -21.12 -30.15 2.13
CA ASN A 371 -20.74 -30.19 3.55
C ASN A 371 -19.88 -29.00 4.00
N GLN A 372 -18.94 -28.54 3.15
CA GLN A 372 -18.12 -27.36 3.42
C GLN A 372 -18.93 -26.05 3.54
N PHE A 373 -20.08 -25.96 2.85
CA PHE A 373 -20.98 -24.81 2.97
C PHE A 373 -21.74 -24.85 4.29
N LYS A 374 -22.34 -26.00 4.64
CA LYS A 374 -23.01 -26.21 5.94
C LYS A 374 -22.08 -25.96 7.12
N GLU A 375 -20.83 -26.43 7.06
CA GLU A 375 -19.84 -26.17 8.11
C GLU A 375 -19.50 -24.68 8.22
N LEU A 376 -19.34 -23.98 7.10
CA LEU A 376 -19.09 -22.53 7.11
C LEU A 376 -20.29 -21.75 7.67
N GLU A 377 -21.50 -22.17 7.34
CA GLU A 377 -22.74 -21.53 7.81
C GLU A 377 -22.97 -21.77 9.30
N LEU A 378 -22.74 -22.99 9.77
CA LEU A 378 -22.75 -23.30 11.21
C LEU A 378 -21.81 -22.38 11.99
N LYS A 379 -20.60 -22.14 11.47
CA LYS A 379 -19.63 -21.21 12.09
C LYS A 379 -20.07 -19.74 12.08
N ARG A 380 -21.04 -19.33 11.25
CA ARG A 380 -21.58 -17.96 11.18
C ARG A 380 -22.76 -17.75 12.11
N ILE A 381 -23.63 -18.75 12.23
CA ILE A 381 -24.87 -18.64 13.03
C ILE A 381 -24.63 -18.90 14.52
N ILE A 382 -23.60 -19.67 14.89
CA ILE A 382 -23.34 -20.02 16.30
C ILE A 382 -23.38 -18.79 17.24
N PRO A 383 -22.69 -17.66 16.97
CA PRO A 383 -22.76 -16.49 17.83
C PRO A 383 -24.19 -15.98 18.11
N GLU A 384 -25.01 -15.85 17.06
CA GLU A 384 -26.42 -15.43 17.14
C GLU A 384 -27.28 -16.49 17.86
N MET A 385 -27.04 -17.77 17.59
CA MET A 385 -27.74 -18.90 18.21
C MET A 385 -27.53 -18.98 19.72
N LEU A 386 -26.33 -18.67 20.22
CA LEU A 386 -26.05 -18.69 21.66
C LEU A 386 -26.87 -17.62 22.38
N ASP A 387 -26.85 -16.39 21.86
CA ASP A 387 -27.60 -15.26 22.41
C ASP A 387 -29.13 -15.48 22.30
N LYS A 388 -29.62 -15.91 21.13
CA LYS A 388 -31.06 -16.05 20.81
C LYS A 388 -31.78 -17.12 21.62
N TYR A 389 -31.08 -18.16 22.07
CA TYR A 389 -31.69 -19.33 22.72
C TYR A 389 -31.15 -19.63 24.13
N ALA A 390 -30.35 -18.72 24.71
CA ALA A 390 -29.63 -18.91 25.97
C ALA A 390 -28.84 -20.24 25.96
N LEU A 391 -28.05 -20.46 24.90
CA LEU A 391 -27.19 -21.62 24.78
C LEU A 391 -25.76 -21.24 25.15
N SER A 392 -25.09 -22.12 25.88
CA SER A 392 -23.67 -22.04 26.13
C SER A 392 -22.89 -22.90 25.14
N LYS A 393 -21.65 -22.50 24.87
CA LYS A 393 -20.69 -23.33 24.12
C LYS A 393 -19.34 -23.34 24.81
N GLU A 394 -18.92 -24.51 25.26
CA GLU A 394 -17.72 -24.68 26.08
C GLU A 394 -16.89 -25.89 25.65
N LYS A 395 -15.59 -25.88 25.99
CA LYS A 395 -14.76 -27.08 25.90
C LYS A 395 -15.21 -28.09 26.95
N LEU A 396 -15.36 -29.34 26.55
CA LEU A 396 -15.67 -30.45 27.44
C LEU A 396 -14.67 -30.49 28.60
N ASN A 397 -15.22 -30.55 29.82
CA ASN A 397 -14.47 -30.59 31.07
C ASN A 397 -15.14 -31.58 32.03
N LYS A 398 -14.54 -31.83 33.20
CA LYS A 398 -15.05 -32.81 34.18
C LYS A 398 -16.48 -32.50 34.67
N LYS A 399 -16.85 -31.21 34.87
CA LYS A 399 -18.21 -30.80 35.28
C LYS A 399 -19.22 -31.15 34.18
N LEU A 400 -18.90 -30.82 32.92
CA LEU A 400 -19.78 -31.10 31.78
C LEU A 400 -19.89 -32.61 31.46
N LYS A 401 -18.79 -33.38 31.59
CA LYS A 401 -18.84 -34.85 31.48
C LYS A 401 -19.84 -35.45 32.48
N GLY A 402 -19.77 -35.03 33.74
CA GLY A 402 -20.69 -35.46 34.79
C GLY A 402 -22.14 -35.04 34.52
N LYS A 403 -22.37 -33.75 34.24
CA LYS A 403 -23.71 -33.18 33.97
C LYS A 403 -24.46 -33.89 32.84
N PHE A 404 -23.74 -34.29 31.78
CA PHE A 404 -24.32 -34.83 30.56
C PHE A 404 -24.06 -36.33 30.33
N GLY A 405 -23.52 -37.04 31.32
CA GLY A 405 -23.22 -38.49 31.20
C GLY A 405 -22.21 -38.84 30.10
N ILE A 406 -21.29 -37.94 29.76
CA ILE A 406 -20.41 -38.10 28.59
C ILE A 406 -19.23 -39.00 28.95
N LEU A 407 -19.32 -40.27 28.52
CA LEU A 407 -18.28 -41.27 28.67
C LEU A 407 -17.12 -41.13 27.67
N GLU A 408 -17.34 -40.44 26.55
CA GLU A 408 -16.33 -40.29 25.48
C GLU A 408 -15.10 -39.49 25.96
N ASP A 409 -13.91 -40.01 25.69
CA ASP A 409 -12.65 -39.28 25.92
C ASP A 409 -12.25 -38.45 24.69
N GLY A 410 -11.91 -37.19 24.94
CA GLY A 410 -11.50 -36.26 23.89
C GLY A 410 -11.62 -34.80 24.32
N TYR A 411 -11.06 -33.92 23.49
CA TYR A 411 -11.12 -32.47 23.66
C TYR A 411 -11.98 -31.88 22.53
N PHE A 412 -13.29 -31.81 22.77
CA PHE A 412 -14.26 -31.19 21.86
C PHE A 412 -15.07 -30.10 22.56
N GLU A 413 -15.74 -29.27 21.76
CA GLU A 413 -16.68 -28.27 22.26
C GLU A 413 -18.09 -28.86 22.28
N VAL A 414 -18.84 -28.60 23.34
CA VAL A 414 -20.26 -28.96 23.50
C VAL A 414 -21.11 -27.70 23.49
N ILE A 415 -22.30 -27.79 22.92
CA ILE A 415 -23.33 -26.74 22.90
C ILE A 415 -24.53 -27.27 23.70
N TYR A 416 -25.03 -26.48 24.65
CA TYR A 416 -26.11 -26.90 25.55
C TYR A 416 -26.91 -25.70 26.04
N ARG A 417 -28.13 -25.91 26.54
CA ARG A 417 -28.96 -24.84 27.11
C ARG A 417 -28.48 -24.44 28.51
N GLU A 418 -28.32 -23.14 28.76
CA GLU A 418 -28.12 -22.64 30.11
C GLU A 418 -29.46 -22.75 30.86
N TYR A 419 -29.49 -23.63 31.85
CA TYR A 419 -30.54 -23.64 32.85
C TYR A 419 -30.05 -22.80 34.01
N SER A 420 -30.83 -21.79 34.40
CA SER A 420 -30.63 -21.07 35.65
C SER A 420 -30.68 -22.07 36.81
N GLU A 421 -29.63 -22.11 37.63
CA GLU A 421 -29.61 -22.81 38.93
C GLU A 421 -30.45 -22.03 39.96
#